data_AF-A0A956BLP5-F1
#
_entry.id   AF-A0A956BLP5-F1
#
_cell.length_a   1.000
_cell.length_b   1.000
_cell.length_c   1.000
_cell.angle_alpha   90.00
_cell.angle_beta   90.00
_cell.angle_gamma   90.00
#
_symmetry.space_group_name_H-M   'P 1'
#
loop_
_entity.id
_entity.type
_entity.pdbx_description
1 polymer ?
#
loop_
_entity_poly.entity_id
_entity_poly.type
_entity_poly.pdbx_seq_one_letter_code
_entity_poly.pdbx_strand_id
1 'polypeptide(L)'
;MGSASRHRVASNFVSRFGVGGLHWLVDALGRGESGQVIADHFDVSRERVRQWKNAFGQVVTLYQVHPEVAALLEQPEPVEAPAAPRSGAGVYLVEDGQDG
;
A
#
# COMPACT_ATOMS: atom_id res chain seq x y z
N MET A 1 -3.80 3.38 24.18
CA MET A 1 -2.74 3.83 25.11
C MET A 1 -1.49 4.37 24.37
N GLY A 2 -1.62 5.35 23.46
CA GLY A 2 -0.48 5.77 22.60
C GLY A 2 0.01 7.22 22.76
N SER A 3 -0.91 8.18 22.97
CA SER A 3 -0.58 9.61 22.91
C SER A 3 0.31 10.10 24.08
N ALA A 4 -0.03 9.71 25.32
CA ALA A 4 0.74 10.12 26.50
C ALA A 4 2.20 9.63 26.49
N SER A 5 2.46 8.46 25.88
CA SER A 5 3.80 7.91 25.71
C SER A 5 4.61 8.73 24.70
N ARG A 6 4.02 9.07 23.54
CA ARG A 6 4.67 9.89 22.50
C ARG A 6 4.98 11.29 23.00
N HIS A 7 4.04 11.93 23.72
CA HIS A 7 4.26 13.23 24.32
C HIS A 7 5.46 13.20 25.29
N ARG A 8 5.53 12.19 26.17
CA ARG A 8 6.66 12.04 27.09
C ARG A 8 8.00 11.86 26.37
N VAL A 9 8.05 11.05 25.31
CA VAL A 9 9.28 10.86 24.52
C VAL A 9 9.70 12.17 23.85
N ALA A 10 8.75 12.93 23.30
CA ALA A 10 9.01 14.23 22.69
C ALA A 10 9.50 15.27 23.71
N SER A 11 8.83 15.37 24.87
CA SER A 11 9.27 16.26 25.96
C SER A 11 10.67 15.90 26.44
N ASN A 12 10.95 14.62 26.70
CA ASN A 12 12.28 14.17 27.13
C ASN A 12 13.36 14.45 26.08
N PHE A 13 13.02 14.29 24.80
CA PHE A 13 13.92 14.63 23.70
C PHE A 13 14.25 16.12 23.70
N VAL A 14 13.22 16.98 23.73
CA VAL A 14 13.39 18.44 23.71
C VAL A 14 14.15 18.92 24.95
N SER A 15 13.92 18.33 26.12
CA SER A 15 14.68 18.66 27.32
C SER A 15 16.18 18.35 27.20
N ARG A 16 16.56 17.37 26.37
CA ARG A 16 17.97 16.95 26.20
C ARG A 16 18.66 17.61 25.00
N PHE A 17 17.96 17.74 23.87
CA PHE A 17 18.54 18.17 22.59
C PHE A 17 17.94 19.48 22.06
N GLY A 18 16.97 20.04 22.78
CA GLY A 18 16.27 21.26 22.39
C GLY A 18 15.30 21.08 21.23
N VAL A 19 14.56 22.15 20.93
CA VAL A 19 13.62 22.21 19.80
C VAL A 19 14.39 22.19 18.46
N GLY A 20 15.57 22.81 18.41
CA GLY A 20 16.45 22.77 17.22
C GLY A 20 16.89 21.35 16.86
N GLY A 21 17.24 20.53 17.85
CA GLY A 21 17.55 19.11 17.65
C GLY A 21 16.34 18.33 17.13
N LEU A 22 15.12 18.69 17.56
CA LEU A 22 13.91 18.04 17.07
C LEU A 22 13.64 18.37 15.60
N HIS A 23 13.81 19.64 15.21
CA HIS A 23 13.73 20.05 13.80
C HIS A 23 14.75 19.32 12.94
N TRP A 24 16.01 19.26 13.38
CA TRP A 24 17.06 18.55 12.66
C TRP A 24 16.73 17.06 12.50
N LEU A 25 16.25 16.41 13.57
CA LEU A 25 15.86 15.00 13.52
C LEU A 25 14.74 14.77 12.51
N VAL A 26 13.68 15.60 12.52
CA VAL A 26 12.55 15.46 11.58
C VAL A 26 13.01 15.66 10.13
N ASP A 27 13.87 16.64 9.86
CA ASP A 27 14.44 16.86 8.53
C ASP A 27 15.27 15.66 8.07
N ALA A 28 16.18 15.17 8.93
CA ALA A 28 16.99 13.99 8.64
C ALA A 28 16.13 12.75 8.34
N LEU A 29 15.05 12.54 9.09
CA LEU A 29 14.10 11.46 8.82
C LEU A 29 13.39 11.65 7.47
N GLY A 30 12.97 12.87 7.14
CA GLY A 30 12.32 13.20 5.87
C GLY A 30 13.21 12.97 4.65
N ARG A 31 14.52 13.19 4.80
CA ARG A 31 15.52 12.91 3.75
C ARG A 31 15.92 11.43 3.63
N GLY A 32 15.40 10.56 4.51
CA GLY A 32 15.76 9.14 4.52
C GLY A 32 17.15 8.85 5.09
N GLU A 33 17.68 9.73 5.94
CA GLU A 33 19.01 9.55 6.55
C GLU A 33 19.11 8.23 7.32
N SER A 34 20.30 7.63 7.25
CA SER A 34 20.54 6.35 7.92
C SER A 34 20.41 6.51 9.44
N GLY A 35 19.87 5.49 10.10
CA GLY A 35 19.74 5.50 11.56
C GLY A 35 21.09 5.60 12.30
N GLN A 36 22.19 5.21 11.65
CA GLN A 36 23.53 5.32 12.23
C GLN A 36 24.03 6.77 12.19
N VAL A 37 23.85 7.48 11.07
CA VAL A 37 24.21 8.91 10.95
C VAL A 37 23.47 9.74 11.99
N ILE A 38 22.17 9.48 12.19
CA ILE A 38 21.38 10.15 13.23
C ILE A 38 21.88 9.79 14.64
N ALA A 39 22.25 8.52 14.86
CA ALA A 39 22.76 8.04 16.14
C ALA A 39 24.07 8.73 16.51
N ASP A 40 24.98 8.84 15.56
CA ASP A 40 26.28 9.50 15.72
C ASP A 40 26.09 11.01 16.00
N HIS A 41 25.14 11.67 15.32
CA HIS A 41 24.85 13.10 15.55
C HIS A 41 24.37 13.41 16.98
N PHE A 42 23.53 12.55 17.54
CA PHE A 42 22.96 12.74 18.88
C PHE A 42 23.73 12.03 20.00
N ASP A 43 24.83 11.35 19.67
CA ASP A 43 25.60 10.48 20.57
C ASP A 43 24.69 9.48 21.32
N VAL A 44 23.89 8.73 20.55
CA VAL A 44 22.97 7.72 21.07
C VAL A 44 23.13 6.41 20.31
N SER A 45 22.52 5.33 20.80
CA SER A 45 22.47 4.09 20.05
C SER A 45 21.49 4.16 18.88
N ARG A 46 21.75 3.39 17.82
CA ARG A 46 20.82 3.21 16.70
C ARG A 46 19.44 2.71 17.13
N GLU A 47 19.39 1.90 18.19
CA GLU A 47 18.14 1.43 18.78
C GLU A 47 17.32 2.58 19.38
N ARG A 48 17.98 3.56 20.02
CA ARG A 48 17.30 4.77 20.50
C ARG A 48 16.67 5.55 19.35
N VAL A 49 17.40 5.69 18.24
CA VAL A 49 16.88 6.32 17.02
C VAL A 49 15.66 5.57 16.47
N ARG A 50 15.68 4.23 16.46
CA ARG A 50 14.52 3.42 16.06
C ARG A 50 13.30 3.70 16.92
N GLN A 51 13.47 3.80 18.24
CA GLN A 51 12.38 4.15 19.17
C GLN A 51 11.81 5.53 18.87
N TRP A 52 12.65 6.51 18.56
CA TRP A 52 12.21 7.84 18.14
C TRP A 52 11.42 7.81 16.84
N LYS A 53 11.86 7.07 15.83
CA LYS A 53 11.10 6.90 14.57
C LYS A 53 9.68 6.40 14.82
N ASN A 54 9.54 5.40 15.69
CA ASN A 54 8.24 4.82 16.05
C ASN A 54 7.38 5.76 16.92
N ALA A 55 8.00 6.66 17.69
CA ALA A 55 7.31 7.58 18.59
C ALA A 55 6.86 8.87 17.88
N PHE A 56 7.71 9.40 17.00
CA PHE A 56 7.51 10.70 16.34
C PHE A 56 6.75 10.61 15.01
N GLY A 57 6.78 9.45 14.36
CA GLY A 57 6.10 9.26 13.09
C GLY A 57 5.64 7.84 12.85
N GLN A 58 5.13 7.61 11.65
CA GLN A 58 4.80 6.30 11.12
C GLN A 58 5.36 6.20 9.69
N VAL A 59 5.85 5.03 9.31
CA VAL A 59 6.23 4.77 7.92
C VAL A 59 4.96 4.53 7.12
N VAL A 60 4.73 5.34 6.08
CA VAL A 60 3.63 5.16 5.14
C VAL A 60 4.23 4.75 3.80
N THR A 61 3.90 3.56 3.32
CA THR A 61 4.25 3.12 1.97
C THR A 61 3.13 3.54 1.02
N LEU A 62 3.43 4.47 0.11
CA LEU A 62 2.50 4.85 -0.95
C LEU A 62 2.78 3.98 -2.18
N TYR A 63 1.78 3.24 -2.62
CA TYR A 63 1.81 2.58 -3.92
C TYR A 63 1.21 3.52 -4.96
N GLN A 64 2.04 3.94 -5.90
CA GLN A 64 1.56 4.63 -7.09
C GLN A 64 1.33 3.60 -8.18
N VAL A 65 0.07 3.42 -8.58
CA VAL A 65 -0.26 2.56 -9.72
C VAL A 65 0.21 3.27 -10.98
N HIS A 66 0.95 2.54 -11.80
CA HIS A 66 1.39 3.01 -13.09
C HIS A 66 0.19 3.33 -14.00
N PRO A 67 0.20 4.44 -14.75
CA PRO A 67 -0.94 4.84 -15.59
C PRO A 67 -1.40 3.73 -16.55
N GLU A 68 -0.47 2.98 -17.14
CA GLU A 68 -0.75 1.86 -18.03
C GLU A 68 -1.52 0.71 -17.36
N VAL A 69 -1.30 0.49 -16.06
CA VAL A 69 -2.03 -0.51 -15.28
C VAL A 69 -3.40 0.01 -14.88
N ALA A 70 -3.50 1.29 -14.51
CA ALA A 70 -4.77 1.93 -14.21
C ALA A 70 -5.71 1.91 -15.43
N ALA A 71 -5.16 2.13 -16.63
CA ALA A 71 -5.92 2.07 -17.88
C ALA A 71 -6.52 0.69 -18.18
N LEU A 72 -5.97 -0.40 -17.64
CA LEU A 72 -6.57 -1.74 -17.79
C LEU A 72 -7.88 -1.88 -17.00
N LEU A 73 -8.03 -1.13 -15.91
CA LEU A 73 -9.23 -1.17 -15.08
C LEU A 73 -10.41 -0.38 -15.68
N GLU A 74 -10.13 0.51 -16.64
CA GLU A 74 -11.14 1.29 -17.35
C GLU A 74 -11.64 0.61 -18.63
N GLN A 75 -11.06 -0.54 -19.00
CA GLN A 75 -11.54 -1.30 -20.14
C GLN A 75 -12.86 -1.98 -19.75
N PRO A 76 -13.95 -1.77 -20.51
CA PRO A 76 -15.16 -2.52 -20.28
C PRO A 76 -14.84 -4.01 -20.45
N GLU A 77 -15.26 -4.82 -19.47
CA GLU A 77 -15.23 -6.29 -19.58
C GLU A 77 -15.71 -6.66 -20.99
N PRO A 78 -14.94 -7.45 -21.76
CA PRO A 78 -15.38 -7.87 -23.07
C PRO A 78 -16.72 -8.56 -22.87
N VAL A 79 -17.79 -7.93 -23.37
CA VAL A 79 -19.13 -8.49 -23.35
C VAL A 79 -19.01 -9.82 -24.08
N GLU A 80 -19.05 -10.92 -23.32
CA GLU A 80 -19.02 -12.26 -23.87
C GLU A 80 -20.20 -12.35 -24.83
N ALA A 81 -19.90 -12.32 -26.13
CA ALA A 81 -20.92 -12.36 -27.16
C ALA A 81 -21.76 -13.62 -26.90
N PRO A 82 -23.10 -13.52 -26.85
CA PRO A 82 -23.93 -14.68 -26.59
C PRO A 82 -23.56 -15.77 -27.58
N ALA A 83 -23.17 -16.93 -27.05
CA ALA A 83 -22.72 -18.07 -27.84
C ALA A 83 -23.68 -18.27 -29.01
N ALA A 84 -23.14 -18.19 -30.24
CA ALA A 84 -23.93 -18.36 -31.44
C ALA A 84 -24.78 -19.63 -31.32
N PRO A 85 -26.08 -19.60 -31.69
CA PRO A 85 -26.91 -20.78 -31.65
C PRO A 85 -26.23 -21.84 -32.51
N ARG A 86 -25.90 -22.99 -31.89
CA ARG A 86 -25.37 -24.15 -32.61
C ARG A 86 -26.40 -24.50 -33.67
N SER A 87 -26.09 -24.20 -34.93
CA SER A 87 -26.88 -24.64 -36.07
C SER A 87 -26.67 -26.14 -36.20
N GLY A 88 -27.50 -26.90 -35.48
CA GLY A 88 -27.58 -28.35 -35.53
C GLY A 88 -28.94 -28.72 -36.08
N ALA A 89 -29.01 -28.85 -37.40
CA ALA A 89 -30.13 -29.44 -38.10
C ALA A 89 -30.46 -30.83 -37.54
N GLY A 90 -31.74 -31.07 -37.33
CA GLY A 90 -32.28 -32.36 -36.89
C GLY A 90 -33.80 -32.32 -36.94
N VAL A 91 -34.36 -31.99 -38.10
CA VAL A 91 -35.75 -32.27 -38.40
C VAL A 91 -35.88 -33.79 -38.49
N TYR A 92 -36.51 -34.42 -37.50
CA TYR A 92 -37.00 -35.78 -37.66
C TYR A 92 -38.34 -35.69 -38.40
N LEU A 93 -38.31 -35.95 -39.71
CA LEU A 93 -39.48 -36.40 -40.46
C LEU A 93 -39.81 -37.81 -39.96
N VAL A 94 -40.93 -37.95 -39.25
CA VAL A 94 -41.54 -39.27 -39.01
C VAL A 94 -42.37 -39.57 -40.25
N GLU A 95 -41.88 -40.47 -41.09
CA GLU A 95 -42.66 -41.02 -42.20
C GLU A 95 -43.71 -41.97 -41.63
N ASP A 96 -44.97 -41.68 -41.98
CA ASP A 96 -46.14 -42.50 -41.76
C ASP A 96 -46.14 -43.67 -42.76
N GLY A 97 -46.47 -44.89 -42.33
CA GLY A 97 -46.78 -45.98 -43.27
C GLY A 97 -46.71 -47.42 -42.75
N GLN A 98 -47.90 -47.98 -42.45
CA GLN A 98 -48.46 -49.32 -42.80
C GLN A 98 -47.62 -50.61 -42.55
N ASP A 99 -48.14 -51.78 -42.18
CA ASP A 99 -49.46 -52.43 -42.22
C ASP A 99 -49.42 -53.65 -41.26
N GLY A 100 -50.59 -54.06 -40.77
CA GLY A 100 -50.77 -55.34 -40.05
C GLY A 100 -52.16 -55.48 -39.43
#